data_AF-A0A655AIZ1-F1
#
_entry.id   AF-A0A655AIZ1-F1
#
_cell.length_a   1.000
_cell.length_b   1.000
_cell.length_c   1.000
_cell.angle_alpha   90.00
_cell.angle_beta   90.00
_cell.angle_gamma   90.00
#
_symmetry.space_group_name_H-M   'P 1'
#
loop_
_entity.id
_entity.type
_entity.pdbx_description
1 polymer ?
#
loop_
_entity_poly.entity_id
_entity_poly.type
_entity_poly.pdbx_seq_one_letter_code
_entity_poly.pdbx_strand_id
1 'polypeptide(L)'
;MWTFLGPRPAGWWVRRRLHEVAVHRADVAITVGGEFTLEPNVAADGISEFLERIAVQAGSGGTPLPLEDDDTLHLHATDPGLLEAGEWTVRRDERGVTWSHRHGKGAVALRGGATELLLAMVRRLSVADTGIELLGDAGVWQKWLDRTPL
;
A
#
# COMPACT_ATOMS: atom_id res chain seq x y z
N MET A 1 8.95 -2.91 22.81
CA MET A 1 9.99 -2.00 22.26
C MET A 1 9.30 -0.73 21.77
N TRP A 2 9.96 0.42 21.79
CA TRP A 2 9.39 1.65 21.23
C TRP A 2 9.55 1.67 19.70
N THR A 3 8.53 2.17 19.00
CA THR A 3 8.53 2.44 17.55
C THR A 3 7.92 3.81 17.30
N PHE A 4 8.06 4.34 16.09
CA PHE A 4 7.39 5.59 15.71
C PHE A 4 5.86 5.48 15.60
N LEU A 5 5.29 4.26 15.72
CA LEU A 5 3.86 4.01 15.86
C LEU A 5 3.44 3.71 17.32
N GLY A 6 4.31 4.00 18.29
CA GLY A 6 4.12 3.65 19.71
C GLY A 6 4.68 2.26 20.07
N PRO A 7 4.37 1.73 21.26
CA PRO A 7 4.88 0.43 21.73
C PRO A 7 4.44 -0.74 20.85
N ARG A 8 5.41 -1.55 20.37
CA ARG A 8 5.17 -2.78 19.58
C ARG A 8 6.12 -3.92 20.00
N PRO A 9 5.81 -5.19 19.65
CA PRO A 9 6.74 -6.31 19.80
C PRO A 9 8.03 -6.11 18.98
N ALA A 10 9.14 -6.74 19.39
CA ALA A 10 10.42 -6.60 18.68
C ALA A 10 10.37 -7.06 17.21
N GLY A 11 9.56 -8.09 16.90
CA GLY A 11 9.38 -8.59 15.54
C GLY A 11 8.85 -7.55 14.56
N TRP A 12 8.20 -6.49 15.04
CA TRP A 12 7.77 -5.37 14.21
C TRP A 12 8.95 -4.70 13.49
N TRP A 13 10.09 -4.52 14.17
CA TRP A 13 11.28 -3.93 13.55
C TRP A 13 11.88 -4.82 12.46
N VAL A 14 11.81 -6.15 12.63
CA VAL A 14 12.27 -7.10 11.61
C VAL A 14 11.41 -6.96 10.35
N ARG A 15 10.08 -6.95 10.51
CA ARG A 15 9.13 -6.74 9.40
C ARG A 15 9.35 -5.39 8.73
N ARG A 16 9.48 -4.30 9.50
CA ARG A 16 9.75 -2.96 8.95
C ARG A 16 11.05 -2.90 8.15
N ARG A 17 12.14 -3.51 8.66
CA ARG A 17 13.44 -3.51 7.97
C ARG A 17 13.44 -4.39 6.72
N LEU A 18 12.71 -5.50 6.73
CA LEU A 18 12.50 -6.31 5.53
C LEU A 18 11.93 -5.44 4.40
N HIS A 19 10.85 -4.71 4.69
CA HIS A 19 10.16 -3.90 3.69
C HIS A 19 10.94 -2.65 3.27
N GLU A 20 11.64 -1.99 4.19
CA GLU A 20 12.55 -0.89 3.81
C GLU A 20 13.65 -1.34 2.86
N VAL A 21 14.32 -2.45 3.18
CA VAL A 21 15.41 -2.97 2.34
C VAL A 21 14.86 -3.43 0.98
N ALA A 22 13.67 -4.03 0.95
CA ALA A 22 13.02 -4.43 -0.31
C ALA A 22 12.74 -3.21 -1.21
N VAL A 23 12.15 -2.14 -0.66
CA VAL A 23 11.86 -0.90 -1.42
C VAL A 23 13.16 -0.21 -1.86
N HIS A 24 14.19 -0.12 -1.01
CA HIS A 24 15.47 0.46 -1.41
C HIS A 24 16.20 -0.36 -2.47
N ARG A 25 16.05 -1.69 -2.46
CA ARG A 25 16.55 -2.53 -3.56
C ARG A 25 15.81 -2.23 -4.86
N ALA A 26 14.50 -1.97 -4.81
CA ALA A 26 13.74 -1.52 -5.97
C ALA A 26 14.23 -0.16 -6.49
N ASP A 27 14.50 0.80 -5.59
CA ASP A 27 15.05 2.12 -5.94
C ASP A 27 16.35 1.97 -6.76
N VAL A 28 17.27 1.11 -6.31
CA VAL A 28 18.53 0.85 -7.01
C VAL A 28 18.30 0.21 -8.37
N ALA A 29 17.43 -0.81 -8.46
CA ALA A 29 17.13 -1.48 -9.72
C ALA A 29 16.52 -0.51 -10.74
N ILE A 30 15.52 0.28 -10.34
CA ILE A 30 14.88 1.30 -11.20
C ILE A 30 15.93 2.32 -11.68
N THR A 31 16.79 2.79 -10.79
CA THR A 31 17.81 3.80 -11.11
C THR A 31 18.79 3.33 -12.20
N VAL A 32 19.15 2.04 -12.20
CA VAL A 32 20.07 1.48 -13.20
C VAL A 32 19.35 0.86 -14.42
N GLY A 33 18.02 0.99 -14.49
CA GLY A 33 17.20 0.37 -15.55
C GLY A 33 17.19 -1.16 -15.48
N GLY A 34 17.44 -1.74 -14.32
CA GLY A 34 17.45 -3.18 -14.08
C GLY A 34 16.08 -3.73 -13.69
N GLU A 35 15.91 -5.04 -13.85
CA GLU A 35 14.71 -5.73 -13.39
C GLU A 35 14.68 -5.84 -11.86
N PHE A 36 13.50 -5.63 -11.28
CA PHE A 36 13.25 -5.88 -9.87
C PHE A 36 12.15 -6.92 -9.70
N THR A 37 12.44 -7.95 -8.92
CA THR A 37 11.45 -8.95 -8.50
C THR A 37 11.42 -9.06 -6.98
N LEU A 38 10.23 -9.36 -6.47
CA LEU A 38 9.98 -9.65 -5.08
C LEU A 38 9.00 -10.83 -5.01
N GLU A 39 9.18 -11.67 -4.00
CA GLU A 39 8.25 -12.79 -3.79
C GLU A 39 6.85 -12.23 -3.45
N PRO A 40 5.77 -12.75 -4.06
CA PRO A 40 4.43 -12.18 -3.91
C PRO A 40 3.92 -12.06 -2.48
N ASN A 41 4.18 -13.05 -1.61
CA ASN A 41 3.79 -12.97 -0.21
C ASN A 41 4.55 -11.87 0.54
N VAL A 42 5.83 -11.65 0.22
CA VAL A 42 6.60 -10.53 0.78
C VAL A 42 6.05 -9.19 0.30
N ALA A 43 5.68 -9.08 -0.98
CA ALA A 43 5.07 -7.86 -1.52
C ALA A 43 3.70 -7.56 -0.90
N ALA A 44 2.85 -8.59 -0.79
CA ALA A 44 1.54 -8.50 -0.14
C ALA A 44 1.67 -8.10 1.35
N ASP A 45 2.60 -8.71 2.09
CA ASP A 45 2.88 -8.31 3.47
C ASP A 45 3.37 -6.85 3.56
N GLY A 46 4.15 -6.39 2.57
CA GLY A 46 4.58 -5.00 2.45
C GLY A 46 3.42 -4.01 2.27
N ILE A 47 2.40 -4.38 1.49
CA ILE A 47 1.16 -3.58 1.35
C ILE A 47 0.42 -3.53 2.68
N SER A 48 0.26 -4.67 3.36
CA SER A 48 -0.37 -4.72 4.68
C SER A 48 0.38 -3.88 5.72
N GLU A 49 1.71 -3.97 5.79
CA GLU A 49 2.54 -3.16 6.69
C GLU A 49 2.43 -1.66 6.40
N PHE A 50 2.42 -1.29 5.12
CA PHE A 50 2.19 0.09 4.69
C PHE A 50 0.82 0.58 5.16
N LEU A 51 -0.25 -0.19 4.93
CA LEU A 51 -1.60 0.19 5.36
C LEU A 51 -1.74 0.28 6.88
N GLU A 52 -1.06 -0.58 7.66
CA GLU A 52 -0.99 -0.46 9.12
C GLU A 52 -0.35 0.87 9.56
N ARG A 53 0.72 1.30 8.88
CA ARG A 53 1.35 2.60 9.13
C ARG A 53 0.40 3.75 8.78
N ILE A 54 -0.24 3.70 7.60
CA ILE A 54 -1.21 4.72 7.18
C ILE A 54 -2.38 4.83 8.16
N ALA A 55 -2.92 3.71 8.65
CA ALA A 55 -4.01 3.71 9.63
C ALA A 55 -3.65 4.44 10.94
N VAL A 56 -2.36 4.46 11.32
CA VAL A 56 -1.89 5.16 12.52
C VAL A 56 -1.50 6.61 12.22
N GLN A 57 -0.93 6.88 11.04
CA GLN A 57 -0.28 8.17 10.74
C GLN A 57 -1.19 9.15 9.99
N ALA A 58 -2.16 8.67 9.20
CA ALA A 58 -3.06 9.52 8.44
C ALA A 58 -3.81 10.50 9.36
N GLY A 59 -3.93 11.75 8.94
CA GLY A 59 -4.59 12.79 9.75
C GLY A 59 -3.67 13.46 10.79
N SER A 60 -2.48 12.92 11.04
CA SER A 60 -1.54 13.50 12.01
C SER A 60 -1.09 14.90 11.60
N GLY A 61 -0.97 15.82 12.57
CA GLY A 61 -0.51 17.19 12.31
C GLY A 61 -1.50 18.05 11.51
N GLY A 62 -2.78 17.64 11.44
CA GLY A 62 -3.83 18.40 10.75
C GLY A 62 -3.87 18.19 9.23
N THR A 63 -3.13 17.21 8.71
CA THR A 63 -3.19 16.85 7.29
C THR A 63 -4.55 16.22 6.95
N PRO A 64 -5.17 16.53 5.80
CA PRO A 64 -6.39 15.85 5.37
C PRO A 64 -6.21 14.33 5.25
N LEU A 65 -7.26 13.57 5.53
CA LEU A 65 -7.25 12.12 5.32
C LEU A 65 -7.18 11.77 3.81
N PRO A 66 -6.57 10.62 3.45
CA PRO A 66 -6.37 10.24 2.05
C PRO A 66 -7.65 9.81 1.32
N LEU A 67 -8.75 9.62 2.04
CA LEU A 67 -10.07 9.26 1.52
C LEU A 67 -11.13 10.20 2.12
N GLU A 68 -12.11 10.59 1.30
CA GLU A 68 -13.34 11.22 1.78
C GLU A 68 -14.31 10.17 2.34
N ASP A 69 -15.44 10.60 2.93
CA ASP A 69 -16.31 9.70 3.71
C ASP A 69 -16.89 8.52 2.90
N ASP A 70 -17.23 8.72 1.63
CA ASP A 70 -17.73 7.67 0.73
C ASP A 70 -16.63 7.02 -0.15
N ASP A 71 -15.39 7.54 -0.09
CA ASP A 71 -14.29 7.03 -0.91
C ASP A 71 -13.81 5.68 -0.36
N THR A 72 -13.64 4.72 -1.26
CA THR A 72 -13.06 3.41 -0.96
C THR A 72 -11.99 3.06 -1.99
N LEU A 73 -10.87 2.54 -1.51
CA LEU A 73 -9.77 2.07 -2.35
C LEU A 73 -9.66 0.56 -2.22
N HIS A 74 -9.67 -0.14 -3.35
CA HIS A 74 -9.50 -1.58 -3.41
C HIS A 74 -8.18 -1.94 -4.09
N LEU A 75 -7.44 -2.90 -3.54
CA LEU A 75 -6.25 -3.48 -4.16
C LEU A 75 -6.49 -4.98 -4.34
N HIS A 76 -6.18 -5.49 -5.52
CA HIS A 76 -6.30 -6.90 -5.88
C HIS A 76 -5.00 -7.39 -6.52
N ALA A 77 -4.23 -8.18 -5.76
CA ALA A 77 -3.07 -8.88 -6.28
C ALA A 77 -3.50 -10.12 -7.07
N THR A 78 -3.00 -10.25 -8.30
CA THR A 78 -3.35 -11.35 -9.21
C THR A 78 -2.42 -12.57 -9.07
N ASP A 79 -1.41 -12.51 -8.21
CA ASP A 79 -0.43 -13.58 -8.04
C ASP A 79 -1.09 -14.86 -7.48
N PRO A 80 -0.74 -16.04 -8.03
CA PRO A 80 -1.30 -17.30 -7.56
C PRO A 80 -0.88 -17.59 -6.12
N GLY A 81 -1.82 -18.10 -5.32
CA GLY A 81 -1.55 -18.58 -3.95
C GLY A 81 -1.70 -17.54 -2.84
N LEU A 82 -1.95 -16.26 -3.16
CA LEU A 82 -2.18 -15.22 -2.14
C LEU A 82 -3.53 -15.33 -1.44
N LEU A 83 -4.56 -15.84 -2.13
CA LEU A 83 -5.93 -15.96 -1.59
C LEU A 83 -6.39 -14.61 -1.00
N GLU A 84 -6.92 -14.59 0.22
CA GLU A 84 -7.37 -13.38 0.91
C GLU A 84 -6.23 -12.38 1.21
N ALA A 85 -4.98 -12.86 1.33
CA ALA A 85 -3.82 -11.98 1.54
C ALA A 85 -3.50 -11.11 0.31
N GLY A 86 -4.09 -11.41 -0.84
CA GLY A 86 -3.99 -10.62 -2.07
C GLY A 86 -5.10 -9.58 -2.24
N GLU A 87 -5.97 -9.38 -1.25
CA GLU A 87 -7.08 -8.44 -1.34
C GLU A 87 -7.00 -7.41 -0.24
N TRP A 88 -7.23 -6.14 -0.54
CA TRP A 88 -7.33 -5.08 0.47
C TRP A 88 -8.47 -4.13 0.12
N THR A 89 -9.36 -3.89 1.07
CA THR A 89 -10.31 -2.76 1.01
C THR A 89 -9.92 -1.75 2.06
N VAL A 90 -9.63 -0.52 1.62
CA VAL A 90 -9.32 0.64 2.45
C VAL A 90 -10.48 1.62 2.41
N ARG A 91 -10.85 2.15 3.57
CA ARG A 91 -11.93 3.12 3.73
C ARG A 91 -11.61 4.07 4.88
N ARG A 92 -12.37 5.15 4.96
CA ARG A 92 -12.38 6.02 6.13
C ARG A 92 -13.48 5.60 7.12
N ASP A 93 -13.26 5.86 8.40
CA ASP A 93 -14.30 5.91 9.43
C ASP A 93 -14.10 7.16 10.32
N GLU A 94 -14.90 7.29 11.38
CA GLU A 94 -14.83 8.42 12.34
C GLU A 94 -13.46 8.58 13.00
N ARG A 95 -12.64 7.53 13.03
CA ARG A 95 -11.33 7.50 13.70
C ARG A 95 -10.16 7.69 12.74
N GLY A 96 -10.39 7.63 11.44
CA GLY A 96 -9.35 7.81 10.41
C GLY A 96 -9.43 6.75 9.32
N VAL A 97 -8.29 6.25 8.88
CA VAL A 97 -8.20 5.22 7.85
C VAL A 97 -8.26 3.83 8.47
N THR A 98 -9.07 2.94 7.90
CA THR A 98 -9.15 1.53 8.27
C THR A 98 -9.11 0.65 7.03
N TRP A 99 -8.65 -0.59 7.18
CA TRP A 99 -8.54 -1.52 6.07
C TRP A 99 -8.79 -2.96 6.52
N SER A 100 -9.06 -3.83 5.55
CA SER A 100 -9.25 -5.27 5.79
C SER A 100 -8.94 -6.08 4.53
N HIS A 101 -8.60 -7.36 4.71
CA HIS A 101 -8.53 -8.34 3.62
C HIS A 101 -9.94 -8.72 3.14
N ARG A 102 -10.53 -7.86 2.32
CA ARG A 102 -11.83 -8.09 1.69
C ARG A 102 -11.76 -7.75 0.23
N HIS A 103 -12.29 -8.67 -0.58
CA HIS A 103 -12.60 -8.44 -1.97
C HIS A 103 -13.84 -7.55 -2.09
N GLY A 104 -13.82 -6.59 -3.01
CA GLY A 104 -14.99 -5.80 -3.31
C GLY A 104 -14.75 -4.75 -4.39
N LYS A 105 -15.82 -4.03 -4.72
CA LYS A 105 -15.71 -2.82 -5.52
C LYS A 105 -15.31 -1.66 -4.60
N GLY A 106 -14.39 -0.83 -5.06
CA GLY A 106 -14.09 0.47 -4.46
C GLY A 106 -14.57 1.61 -5.35
N ALA A 107 -14.55 2.83 -4.83
CA ALA A 107 -14.60 4.05 -5.65
C ALA A 107 -13.45 4.05 -6.66
N VAL A 108 -12.29 3.54 -6.25
CA VAL A 108 -11.18 3.15 -7.12
C VAL A 108 -10.69 1.74 -6.78
N ALA A 109 -10.27 0.98 -7.78
CA ALA A 109 -9.65 -0.33 -7.61
C ALA A 109 -8.39 -0.45 -8.47
N LEU A 110 -7.30 -0.95 -7.90
CA LEU A 110 -6.08 -1.30 -8.62
C LEU A 110 -5.94 -2.82 -8.63
N ARG A 111 -5.72 -3.40 -9.80
CA ARG A 111 -5.56 -4.84 -9.99
C ARG A 111 -4.28 -5.13 -10.77
N GLY A 112 -3.39 -5.95 -10.21
CA GLY A 112 -2.10 -6.27 -10.85
C GLY A 112 -1.24 -7.18 -9.99
N GLY A 113 0.03 -7.35 -10.33
CA GLY A 113 0.96 -8.13 -9.50
C GLY A 113 1.25 -7.42 -8.17
N ALA A 114 1.38 -8.17 -7.08
CA ALA A 114 1.62 -7.66 -5.73
C ALA A 114 2.86 -6.78 -5.65
N THR A 115 3.92 -7.11 -6.41
CA THR A 115 5.15 -6.31 -6.47
C THR A 115 4.88 -4.93 -7.08
N GLU A 116 4.19 -4.87 -8.23
CA GLU A 116 3.86 -3.59 -8.87
C GLU A 116 2.90 -2.78 -7.99
N LEU A 117 1.87 -3.42 -7.40
CA LEU A 117 0.94 -2.78 -6.48
C LEU A 117 1.67 -2.17 -5.28
N LEU A 118 2.62 -2.89 -4.68
CA LEU A 118 3.47 -2.36 -3.61
C LEU A 118 4.24 -1.13 -4.08
N LEU A 119 4.91 -1.21 -5.24
CA LEU A 119 5.72 -0.11 -5.77
C LEU A 119 4.88 1.11 -6.17
N ALA A 120 3.65 0.91 -6.64
CA ALA A 120 2.70 1.99 -6.87
C ALA A 120 2.27 2.65 -5.54
N MET A 121 1.94 1.84 -4.52
CA MET A 121 1.56 2.32 -3.19
C MET A 121 2.66 3.13 -2.51
N VAL A 122 3.93 2.73 -2.65
CA VAL A 122 5.10 3.47 -2.12
C VAL A 122 5.69 4.48 -3.12
N ARG A 123 5.00 4.75 -4.23
CA ARG A 123 5.34 5.76 -5.26
C ARG A 123 6.72 5.62 -5.87
N ARG A 124 7.12 4.37 -6.14
CA ARG A 124 8.32 4.06 -6.92
C ARG A 124 8.02 3.81 -8.39
N LEU A 125 6.78 3.41 -8.69
CA LEU A 125 6.27 3.31 -10.05
C LEU A 125 4.95 4.07 -10.18
N SER A 126 4.75 4.70 -11.33
CA SER A 126 3.42 5.19 -11.72
C SER A 126 2.57 3.99 -12.15
N VAL A 127 1.28 4.02 -11.87
CA VAL A 127 0.33 3.02 -12.40
C VAL A 127 0.38 2.98 -13.93
N ALA A 128 0.59 4.12 -14.58
CA ALA A 128 0.67 4.21 -16.04
C ALA A 128 1.90 3.49 -16.65
N ASP A 129 2.94 3.23 -15.86
CA ASP A 129 4.19 2.59 -16.29
C ASP A 129 4.25 1.11 -15.91
N THR A 130 3.11 0.52 -15.50
CA THR A 130 3.01 -0.87 -15.01
C THR A 130 1.91 -1.64 -15.72
N GLY A 131 1.80 -2.94 -15.44
CA GLY A 131 0.66 -3.77 -15.86
C GLY A 131 -0.60 -3.60 -15.02
N ILE A 132 -0.64 -2.64 -14.08
CA ILE A 132 -1.77 -2.45 -13.17
C ILE A 132 -2.98 -1.88 -13.92
N GLU A 133 -4.10 -2.58 -13.80
CA GLU A 133 -5.41 -2.10 -14.22
C GLU A 133 -6.00 -1.20 -13.13
N LEU A 134 -6.24 0.08 -13.46
CA LEU A 134 -6.95 1.03 -12.60
C LEU A 134 -8.41 1.15 -13.06
N LEU A 135 -9.33 0.87 -12.15
CA LEU A 135 -10.77 0.88 -12.38
C LEU A 135 -11.43 1.92 -11.46
N GLY A 136 -12.43 2.64 -11.97
CA GLY A 136 -13.18 3.64 -11.19
C GLY A 136 -12.54 5.03 -11.24
N ASP A 137 -12.55 5.74 -10.11
CA ASP A 137 -12.17 7.14 -10.02
C ASP A 137 -10.66 7.33 -9.75
N ALA A 138 -9.91 7.68 -10.81
CA ALA A 138 -8.48 8.00 -10.70
C ALA A 138 -8.18 9.21 -9.79
N GLY A 139 -9.15 10.10 -9.57
CA GLY A 139 -9.04 11.21 -8.63
C GLY A 139 -8.95 10.76 -7.16
N VAL A 140 -9.61 9.65 -6.81
CA VAL A 140 -9.47 9.03 -5.47
C VAL A 140 -8.07 8.44 -5.32
N TRP A 141 -7.53 7.79 -6.35
CA TRP A 141 -6.15 7.31 -6.33
C TRP A 141 -5.14 8.45 -6.22
N GLN A 142 -5.30 9.53 -6.98
CA GLN A 142 -4.42 10.68 -6.88
C GLN A 142 -4.46 11.32 -5.49
N LYS A 143 -5.66 11.45 -4.90
CA LYS A 143 -5.85 11.96 -3.53
C LYS A 143 -5.17 11.06 -2.49
N TRP A 144 -5.23 9.75 -2.67
CA TRP A 144 -4.49 8.79 -1.84
C TRP A 144 -2.99 9.05 -1.89
N LEU A 145 -2.44 9.24 -3.09
CA LEU A 145 -1.04 9.60 -3.27
C LEU A 145 -0.72 10.97 -2.66
N ASP A 146 -1.52 12.00 -2.86
CA ASP A 146 -1.19 13.34 -2.37
C ASP A 146 -1.19 13.43 -0.84
N ARG A 147 -1.94 12.55 -0.16
CA ARG A 147 -2.25 12.66 1.28
C ARG A 147 -1.72 11.52 2.15
N THR A 148 -0.97 10.58 1.59
CA THR A 148 -0.23 9.59 2.38
C THR A 148 1.24 10.00 2.57
N PRO A 149 1.89 9.67 3.70
CA PRO A 149 3.33 9.88 3.86
C PRO A 149 4.16 8.87 3.04
N LEU A 150 5.36 9.29 2.64
CA LEU A 150 6.43 8.43 2.10
C LEU A 150 7.31 7.91 3.25
#